data_AF-A0A942T962-F1
#
_entry.id   AF-A0A942T962-F1
#
_cell.length_a   1.000
_cell.length_b   1.000
_cell.length_c   1.000
_cell.angle_alpha   90.00
_cell.angle_beta   90.00
_cell.angle_gamma   90.00
#
_symmetry.space_group_name_H-M   'P 1'
#
loop_
_entity.id
_entity.type
_entity.pdbx_description
1 polymer ?
#
loop_
_entity_poly.entity_id
_entity_poly.type
_entity_poly.pdbx_seq_one_letter_code
_entity_poly.pdbx_strand_id
1 'polypeptide(L)'
;MNRTDRLYALVEELRAVSPRVRSARWLAERFEVSVRTVERDLSALQQAGVPIWAEPGRTGGYALDAAATLGPAGFTADEALAVLVGLGALRRGPFRHAAGTAARKVLAVMPPDDARRATTLAGRVHLLEPDDEPPVPAGFADALRSDRVVLLRYRDRDGAVTTRPVEPLGTIGRDGSWYLVAWCRLRDGVRAFRGDRMLSVEVTDERPEPRVLRREDLDIPFGTLRSVVDDLG
;
A
#
# COMPACT_ATOMS: atom_id res chain seq x y z
N MET A 1 -23.61 -8.03 -24.37
CA MET A 1 -22.33 -7.53 -23.82
C MET A 1 -21.55 -8.67 -23.18
N ASN A 2 -20.26 -8.84 -23.51
CA ASN A 2 -19.38 -9.81 -22.83
C ASN A 2 -19.21 -9.40 -21.36
N ARG A 3 -19.02 -10.37 -20.47
CA ARG A 3 -18.75 -10.14 -19.05
C ARG A 3 -17.55 -9.21 -18.81
N THR A 4 -16.45 -9.35 -19.55
CA THR A 4 -15.27 -8.48 -19.37
C THR A 4 -15.59 -7.02 -19.66
N ASP A 5 -16.27 -6.75 -20.77
CA ASP A 5 -16.70 -5.39 -21.14
C ASP A 5 -17.66 -4.80 -20.10
N ARG A 6 -18.56 -5.64 -19.56
CA ARG A 6 -19.50 -5.22 -18.52
C ARG A 6 -18.82 -4.90 -17.20
N LEU A 7 -17.82 -5.69 -16.79
CA LEU A 7 -17.04 -5.43 -15.58
C LEU A 7 -16.31 -4.08 -15.69
N TYR A 8 -15.70 -3.80 -16.84
CA TYR A 8 -15.06 -2.50 -17.10
C TYR A 8 -16.09 -1.37 -17.06
N ALA A 9 -17.21 -1.52 -17.77
CA ALA A 9 -18.25 -0.50 -17.83
C ALA A 9 -18.91 -0.21 -16.47
N LEU A 10 -19.07 -1.24 -15.61
CA LEU A 10 -19.52 -1.09 -14.23
C LEU A 10 -18.57 -0.20 -13.41
N VAL A 11 -17.26 -0.43 -13.53
CA VAL A 11 -16.26 0.37 -12.81
C VAL A 11 -16.28 1.83 -13.27
N GLU A 12 -16.33 2.08 -14.58
CA GLU A 12 -16.37 3.44 -15.12
C GLU A 12 -17.66 4.17 -14.73
N GLU A 13 -18.81 3.49 -14.73
CA GLU A 13 -20.08 4.06 -14.29
C GLU A 13 -20.01 4.47 -12.81
N LEU A 14 -19.52 3.58 -11.94
CA LEU A 14 -19.38 3.88 -10.51
C LEU A 14 -18.33 4.97 -10.24
N ARG A 15 -17.27 5.05 -11.04
CA ARG A 15 -16.26 6.12 -10.96
C ARG A 15 -16.86 7.46 -11.35
N ALA A 16 -17.60 7.51 -12.47
CA ALA A 16 -18.15 8.75 -13.01
C ALA A 16 -19.14 9.45 -12.06
N VAL A 17 -19.82 8.68 -11.20
CA VAL A 17 -20.81 9.23 -10.27
C VAL A 17 -20.32 9.38 -8.84
N SER A 18 -19.13 8.83 -8.52
CA SER A 18 -18.57 8.86 -7.16
C SER A 18 -18.51 10.29 -6.61
N PRO A 19 -18.89 10.54 -5.34
CA PRO A 19 -19.22 9.55 -4.28
C PRO A 19 -20.69 9.09 -4.27
N ARG A 20 -21.49 9.43 -5.28
CA ARG A 20 -22.91 9.05 -5.34
C ARG A 20 -23.06 7.54 -5.65
N VAL A 21 -24.09 6.93 -5.07
CA VAL A 21 -24.38 5.50 -5.24
C VAL A 21 -25.26 5.20 -6.46
N ARG A 22 -25.08 4.02 -7.05
CA ARG A 22 -26.01 3.40 -8.00
C ARG A 22 -26.60 2.13 -7.43
N SER A 23 -27.92 1.99 -7.48
CA SER A 23 -28.56 0.74 -7.05
C SER A 23 -28.27 -0.40 -8.02
N ALA A 24 -28.24 -1.64 -7.54
CA ALA A 24 -28.08 -2.80 -8.42
C ALA A 24 -29.17 -2.89 -9.49
N ARG A 25 -30.39 -2.45 -9.18
CA ARG A 25 -31.50 -2.37 -10.14
C ARG A 25 -31.21 -1.39 -11.27
N TRP A 26 -30.73 -0.20 -10.95
CA TRP A 26 -30.39 0.80 -11.95
C TRP A 26 -29.25 0.33 -12.87
N LEU A 27 -28.21 -0.29 -12.29
CA LEU A 27 -27.11 -0.88 -13.05
C LEU A 27 -27.61 -2.03 -13.93
N ALA A 28 -28.52 -2.86 -13.43
CA ALA A 28 -29.09 -3.98 -14.18
C ALA A 28 -29.89 -3.49 -15.40
N GLU A 29 -30.70 -2.45 -15.23
CA GLU A 29 -31.43 -1.79 -16.32
C GLU A 29 -30.46 -1.18 -17.33
N ARG A 30 -29.44 -0.44 -16.88
CA ARG A 30 -28.47 0.23 -17.77
C ARG A 30 -27.62 -0.74 -18.59
N PHE A 31 -27.21 -1.86 -17.99
CA PHE A 31 -26.36 -2.85 -18.66
C PHE A 31 -27.17 -4.01 -19.26
N GLU A 32 -28.51 -3.93 -19.26
CA GLU A 32 -29.44 -4.91 -19.83
C GLU A 32 -29.18 -6.34 -19.33
N VAL A 33 -28.99 -6.49 -18.02
CA VAL A 33 -28.74 -7.77 -17.35
C VAL A 33 -29.61 -7.92 -16.11
N SER A 34 -29.63 -9.12 -15.52
CA SER A 34 -30.33 -9.32 -14.24
C SER A 34 -29.61 -8.63 -13.08
N VAL A 35 -30.36 -8.23 -12.04
CA VAL A 35 -29.81 -7.74 -10.77
C VAL A 35 -28.81 -8.72 -10.17
N ARG A 36 -29.13 -10.02 -10.21
CA ARG A 36 -28.23 -11.09 -9.74
C ARG A 36 -26.91 -11.13 -10.51
N THR A 37 -26.93 -10.80 -11.81
CA THR A 37 -25.71 -10.70 -12.63
C THR A 37 -24.86 -9.51 -12.20
N VAL A 38 -25.46 -8.35 -11.99
CA VAL A 38 -24.77 -7.14 -11.50
C VAL A 38 -24.15 -7.39 -10.13
N GLU A 39 -24.91 -7.93 -9.17
CA GLU A 39 -24.42 -8.21 -7.82
C GLU A 39 -23.24 -9.19 -7.84
N ARG A 40 -23.31 -10.23 -8.69
CA ARG A 40 -22.21 -11.18 -8.87
C ARG A 40 -20.98 -10.53 -9.49
N ASP A 41 -21.16 -9.64 -10.46
CA ASP A 41 -20.06 -8.91 -11.09
C ASP A 41 -19.44 -7.88 -10.15
N LEU A 42 -20.24 -7.14 -9.37
CA LEU A 42 -19.76 -6.24 -8.31
C LEU A 42 -18.99 -7.00 -7.23
N SER A 43 -19.48 -8.16 -6.80
CA SER A 43 -18.76 -9.03 -5.87
C SER A 43 -17.43 -9.52 -6.44
N ALA A 44 -17.38 -9.87 -7.73
CA ALA A 44 -16.14 -10.25 -8.39
C ALA A 44 -15.14 -9.09 -8.48
N LEU A 45 -15.61 -7.86 -8.73
CA LEU A 45 -14.78 -6.65 -8.72
C LEU A 45 -14.22 -6.35 -7.32
N GLN A 46 -15.03 -6.50 -6.27
CA GLN A 46 -14.58 -6.35 -4.88
C GLN A 46 -13.53 -7.40 -4.52
N GLN A 47 -13.74 -8.66 -4.89
CA GLN A 47 -12.76 -9.75 -4.70
C GLN A 47 -11.47 -9.51 -5.49
N ALA A 48 -11.55 -8.82 -6.64
CA ALA A 48 -10.40 -8.38 -7.43
C ALA A 48 -9.72 -7.10 -6.89
N GLY A 49 -10.19 -6.55 -5.77
CA GLY A 49 -9.58 -5.39 -5.10
C GLY A 49 -10.01 -4.03 -5.64
N VAL A 50 -11.09 -3.94 -6.42
CA VAL A 50 -11.69 -2.64 -6.76
C VAL A 50 -12.40 -2.11 -5.51
N PRO A 51 -12.14 -0.87 -5.06
CA PRO A 51 -12.66 -0.33 -3.80
C PRO A 51 -14.13 0.12 -3.96
N ILE A 52 -15.01 -0.85 -4.19
CA ILE A 52 -16.45 -0.63 -4.27
C ILE A 52 -17.03 -0.89 -2.88
N TRP A 53 -17.72 0.09 -2.31
CA TRP A 53 -18.49 -0.07 -1.09
C TRP A 53 -19.99 -0.07 -1.41
N ALA A 54 -20.77 -0.64 -0.50
CA ALA A 54 -22.22 -0.73 -0.62
C ALA A 54 -22.88 0.00 0.55
N GLU A 55 -23.84 0.86 0.25
CA GLU A 55 -24.72 1.47 1.22
C GLU A 55 -25.95 0.55 1.40
N PRO A 56 -26.21 -0.02 2.59
CA PRO A 56 -27.39 -0.85 2.82
C PRO A 56 -28.69 -0.04 2.86
N GLY A 57 -29.82 -0.68 2.57
CA GLY A 57 -31.16 -0.11 2.75
C GLY A 57 -31.92 0.16 1.46
N ARG A 58 -33.16 0.65 1.59
CA ARG A 58 -34.12 0.77 0.48
C ARG A 58 -33.71 1.78 -0.60
N THR A 59 -32.89 2.76 -0.22
CA THR A 59 -32.28 3.79 -1.10
C THR A 59 -30.78 3.57 -1.29
N GLY A 60 -30.27 2.43 -0.82
CA GLY A 60 -28.86 2.08 -0.88
C GLY A 60 -28.38 1.73 -2.29
N GLY A 61 -27.07 1.55 -2.44
CA GLY A 61 -26.45 1.24 -3.71
C GLY A 61 -24.95 1.06 -3.58
N TYR A 62 -24.27 1.00 -4.72
CA TYR A 62 -22.83 0.80 -4.81
C TYR A 62 -22.17 2.08 -5.26
N ALA A 63 -21.01 2.39 -4.69
CA ALA A 63 -20.16 3.48 -5.12
C ALA A 63 -18.71 3.05 -5.10
N LEU A 64 -17.90 3.66 -5.97
CA LEU A 64 -16.45 3.53 -5.92
C LEU A 64 -15.93 4.53 -4.89
N ASP A 65 -15.10 4.08 -3.95
CA ASP A 65 -14.45 4.96 -2.99
C ASP A 65 -13.40 5.81 -3.71
N ALA A 66 -13.76 7.04 -4.06
CA ALA A 66 -12.85 7.99 -4.69
C ALA A 66 -11.73 8.45 -3.74
N ALA A 67 -11.89 8.30 -2.43
CA ALA A 67 -10.82 8.59 -1.47
C ALA A 67 -9.80 7.44 -1.37
N ALA A 68 -10.17 6.22 -1.75
CA ALA A 68 -9.28 5.04 -1.73
C ALA A 68 -8.43 4.86 -3.00
N THR A 69 -8.64 5.67 -4.03
CA THR A 69 -7.85 5.63 -5.28
C THR A 69 -7.45 7.03 -5.71
N LEU A 70 -6.21 7.20 -6.17
CA LEU A 70 -5.85 8.38 -6.96
C LEU A 70 -6.87 8.53 -8.11
N GLY A 71 -7.48 9.71 -8.24
CA GLY A 71 -8.24 10.06 -9.43
C GLY A 71 -7.36 10.01 -10.68
N PRO A 72 -7.91 10.25 -11.88
CA PRO A 72 -7.10 10.34 -13.09
C PRO A 72 -6.08 11.47 -12.93
N ALA A 73 -4.82 11.11 -12.63
CA ALA A 73 -3.70 12.03 -12.63
C ALA A 73 -3.05 11.94 -14.02
N GLY A 74 -2.98 13.08 -14.71
CA GLY A 74 -2.15 13.17 -15.91
C GLY A 74 -0.69 13.07 -15.50
N PHE A 75 0.03 12.10 -16.04
CA PHE A 75 1.49 12.01 -15.91
C PHE A 75 2.13 12.31 -17.26
N THR A 76 3.11 13.20 -17.27
CA THR A 76 4.09 13.27 -18.36
C THR A 76 4.98 12.02 -18.34
N ALA A 77 5.64 11.74 -19.46
CA ALA A 77 6.58 10.62 -19.54
C ALA A 77 7.74 10.73 -18.52
N ASP A 78 8.18 11.95 -18.19
CA ASP A 78 9.27 12.19 -17.25
C ASP A 78 8.81 12.04 -15.79
N GLU A 79 7.61 12.53 -15.44
CA GLU A 79 7.02 12.28 -14.11
C GLU A 79 6.77 10.79 -13.89
N ALA A 80 6.24 10.09 -14.90
CA ALA A 80 6.06 8.65 -14.84
C ALA A 80 7.39 7.92 -14.68
N LEU A 81 8.44 8.32 -15.41
CA LEU A 81 9.78 7.78 -15.24
C LEU A 81 10.28 7.96 -13.80
N ALA A 82 10.18 9.17 -13.24
CA ALA A 82 10.60 9.44 -11.86
C ALA A 82 9.85 8.57 -10.85
N VAL A 83 8.53 8.45 -11.00
CA VAL A 83 7.70 7.58 -10.16
C VAL A 83 8.09 6.12 -10.31
N LEU A 84 8.27 5.62 -11.54
CA LEU A 84 8.67 4.23 -11.78
C LEU A 84 10.03 3.90 -11.18
N VAL A 85 11.00 4.82 -11.25
CA VAL A 85 12.32 4.67 -10.61
C VAL A 85 12.18 4.61 -9.09
N GLY A 86 11.41 5.53 -8.49
CA GLY A 86 11.15 5.54 -7.05
C GLY A 86 10.44 4.27 -6.56
N LEU A 87 9.42 3.81 -7.28
CA LEU A 87 8.73 2.56 -6.98
C LEU A 87 9.65 1.33 -7.17
N GLY A 88 10.55 1.39 -8.16
CA GLY A 88 11.60 0.38 -8.38
C GLY A 88 12.51 0.21 -7.17
N ALA A 89 12.88 1.31 -6.51
CA ALA A 89 13.70 1.29 -5.30
C ALA A 89 13.00 0.66 -4.08
N LEU A 90 11.67 0.54 -4.09
CA LEU A 90 10.89 -0.07 -3.01
C LEU A 90 10.72 -1.59 -3.14
N ARG A 91 11.26 -2.23 -4.21
CA ARG A 91 10.99 -3.64 -4.53
C ARG A 91 11.51 -4.66 -3.51
N ARG A 92 12.52 -4.33 -2.70
CA ARG A 92 13.02 -5.19 -1.60
C ARG A 92 12.43 -4.85 -0.23
N GLY A 93 11.63 -3.79 -0.15
CA GLY A 93 11.07 -3.30 1.09
C GLY A 93 9.71 -3.89 1.48
N PRO A 94 9.17 -3.46 2.63
CA PRO A 94 7.84 -3.88 3.09
C PRO A 94 6.72 -3.47 2.11
N PHE A 95 6.97 -2.46 1.27
CA PHE A 95 5.99 -1.92 0.32
C PHE A 95 6.07 -2.53 -1.09
N ARG A 96 6.87 -3.57 -1.32
CA ARG A 96 7.14 -4.14 -2.67
C ARG A 96 5.87 -4.44 -3.50
N HIS A 97 4.83 -4.97 -2.85
CA HIS A 97 3.60 -5.34 -3.54
C HIS A 97 2.79 -4.09 -3.92
N ALA A 98 2.65 -3.16 -2.98
CA ALA A 98 2.03 -1.87 -3.24
C ALA A 98 2.76 -1.12 -4.35
N ALA A 99 4.11 -1.10 -4.32
CA ALA A 99 4.91 -0.46 -5.35
C ALA A 99 4.69 -1.06 -6.75
N GLY A 100 4.67 -2.39 -6.87
CA GLY A 100 4.37 -3.06 -8.14
C GLY A 100 2.94 -2.81 -8.65
N THR A 101 1.95 -2.75 -7.77
CA THR A 101 0.58 -2.40 -8.16
C THR A 101 0.47 -0.93 -8.57
N ALA A 102 1.12 -0.01 -7.86
CA ALA A 102 1.16 1.41 -8.17
C ALA A 102 1.81 1.67 -9.54
N ALA A 103 2.95 1.02 -9.85
CA ALA A 103 3.62 1.15 -11.13
C ALA A 103 2.71 0.77 -12.31
N ARG A 104 1.94 -0.31 -12.18
CA ARG A 104 0.95 -0.72 -13.18
C ARG A 104 -0.19 0.29 -13.32
N LYS A 105 -0.66 0.88 -12.21
CA LYS A 105 -1.71 1.91 -12.23
C LYS A 105 -1.22 3.19 -12.91
N VAL A 106 0.02 3.63 -12.64
CA VAL A 106 0.63 4.80 -13.29
C VAL A 106 0.68 4.60 -14.80
N LEU A 107 1.20 3.47 -15.27
CA LEU A 107 1.27 3.18 -16.71
C LEU A 107 -0.12 3.06 -17.36
N ALA A 108 -1.13 2.57 -16.62
CA ALA A 108 -2.48 2.35 -17.14
C ALA A 108 -3.28 3.65 -17.36
N VAL A 109 -2.93 4.75 -16.68
CA VAL A 109 -3.61 6.04 -16.85
C VAL A 109 -2.97 6.91 -17.94
N MET A 110 -1.82 6.49 -18.47
CA MET A 110 -1.08 7.22 -19.50
C MET A 110 -1.51 6.84 -20.91
N PRO A 111 -1.36 7.74 -21.90
CA PRO A 111 -1.42 7.39 -23.31
C PRO A 111 -0.43 6.24 -23.65
N PRO A 112 -0.77 5.30 -24.54
CA PRO A 112 0.07 4.13 -24.81
C PRO A 112 1.50 4.45 -25.23
N ASP A 113 1.72 5.53 -25.99
CA ASP A 113 3.05 5.93 -26.44
C ASP A 113 3.90 6.49 -25.30
N ASP A 114 3.31 7.29 -24.42
CA ASP A 114 3.99 7.84 -23.25
C ASP A 114 4.31 6.73 -22.23
N ALA A 115 3.39 5.79 -22.02
CA ALA A 115 3.61 4.62 -21.18
C ALA A 115 4.78 3.75 -21.70
N ARG A 116 4.82 3.51 -23.02
CA ARG A 116 5.93 2.79 -23.67
C ARG A 116 7.25 3.54 -23.48
N ARG A 117 7.28 4.85 -23.76
CA ARG A 117 8.47 5.69 -23.60
C ARG A 117 8.99 5.67 -22.17
N ALA A 118 8.10 5.87 -21.18
CA ALA A 118 8.45 5.84 -19.76
C ALA A 118 9.02 4.47 -19.36
N THR A 119 8.40 3.37 -19.81
CA THR A 119 8.87 2.00 -19.54
C THR A 119 10.24 1.73 -20.15
N THR A 120 10.46 2.16 -21.41
CA THR A 120 11.76 2.01 -22.08
C THR A 120 12.86 2.79 -21.37
N LEU A 121 12.59 4.02 -20.93
CA LEU A 121 13.54 4.83 -20.18
C LEU A 121 13.81 4.24 -18.79
N ALA A 122 12.77 3.80 -18.08
CA ALA A 122 12.91 3.15 -16.78
C ALA A 122 13.73 1.85 -16.88
N GLY A 123 13.60 1.10 -17.98
CA GLY A 123 14.40 -0.10 -18.24
C GLY A 123 15.90 0.15 -18.44
N ARG A 124 16.33 1.41 -18.63
CA ARG A 124 17.74 1.81 -18.67
C ARG A 124 18.31 2.17 -17.30
N VAL A 125 17.45 2.24 -16.28
CA VAL A 125 17.86 2.56 -14.90
C VAL A 125 18.08 1.26 -14.16
N HIS A 126 19.29 1.09 -13.63
CA HIS A 126 19.67 -0.06 -12.83
C HIS A 126 19.99 0.40 -11.41
N LEU A 127 19.40 -0.27 -10.42
CA LEU A 127 19.68 -0.06 -9.01
C LEU A 127 20.63 -1.18 -8.56
N LEU A 128 21.73 -0.80 -7.91
CA LEU A 128 22.65 -1.76 -7.30
C LEU A 128 22.05 -2.20 -5.96
N GLU A 129 21.82 -3.49 -5.79
CA GLU A 129 21.23 -4.07 -4.60
C GLU A 129 22.19 -5.09 -3.95
N PRO A 130 22.19 -5.26 -2.62
CA PRO A 130 22.92 -6.34 -1.97
C PRO A 130 22.36 -7.71 -2.38
N ASP A 131 23.24 -8.70 -2.57
CA ASP A 131 22.86 -10.02 -3.08
C ASP A 131 21.92 -10.80 -2.12
N ASP A 132 22.18 -10.76 -0.81
CA ASP A 132 21.65 -11.75 0.15
C ASP A 132 20.77 -11.19 1.29
N GLU A 133 20.16 -10.01 1.15
CA GLU A 133 19.32 -9.50 2.23
C GLU A 133 17.92 -10.19 2.25
N PRO A 134 17.54 -10.86 3.36
CA PRO A 134 16.23 -11.50 3.48
C PRO A 134 15.10 -10.49 3.31
N PRO A 135 14.01 -10.85 2.61
CA PRO A 135 12.87 -9.98 2.47
C PRO A 135 12.24 -9.70 3.83
N VAL A 136 11.81 -8.46 4.03
CA VAL A 136 11.03 -8.05 5.20
C VAL A 136 9.73 -8.89 5.27
N PRO A 137 9.33 -9.38 6.46
CA PRO A 137 8.11 -10.20 6.58
C PRO A 137 6.86 -9.44 6.14
N ALA A 138 5.87 -10.19 5.64
CA ALA A 138 4.63 -9.63 5.10
C ALA A 138 3.89 -8.70 6.08
N GLY A 139 3.89 -9.06 7.37
CA GLY A 139 3.21 -8.28 8.41
C GLY A 139 3.87 -6.94 8.75
N PHE A 140 5.04 -6.61 8.21
CA PHE A 140 5.71 -5.33 8.50
C PHE A 140 4.90 -4.12 8.05
N ALA A 141 4.38 -4.16 6.82
CA ALA A 141 3.54 -3.07 6.30
C ALA A 141 2.20 -2.99 7.05
N ASP A 142 1.70 -4.12 7.56
CA ASP A 142 0.49 -4.17 8.38
C ASP A 142 0.72 -3.56 9.76
N ALA A 143 1.86 -3.88 10.39
CA ALA A 143 2.29 -3.29 11.64
C ALA A 143 2.37 -1.76 11.55
N LEU A 144 2.93 -1.22 10.46
CA LEU A 144 3.00 0.23 10.26
C LEU A 144 1.64 0.89 10.07
N ARG A 145 0.68 0.20 9.44
CA ARG A 145 -0.67 0.71 9.20
C ARG A 145 -1.59 0.52 10.42
N SER A 146 -1.18 -0.33 11.36
CA SER A 146 -1.96 -0.63 12.55
C SER A 146 -1.61 0.35 13.66
N ASP A 147 -2.61 1.07 14.18
CA ASP A 147 -2.50 1.79 15.45
C ASP A 147 -2.64 0.81 16.64
N ARG A 148 -1.90 -0.30 16.59
CA ARG A 148 -2.06 -1.45 17.48
C ARG A 148 -0.72 -1.93 18.00
N VAL A 149 -0.76 -2.63 19.14
CA VAL A 149 0.39 -3.37 19.63
C VAL A 149 0.65 -4.55 18.71
N VAL A 150 1.92 -4.81 18.44
CA VAL A 150 2.40 -5.90 17.60
C VAL A 150 3.23 -6.86 18.45
N LEU A 151 2.90 -8.15 18.41
CA LEU A 151 3.80 -9.20 18.90
C LEU A 151 4.87 -9.47 17.84
N LEU A 152 6.09 -9.03 18.14
CA LEU A 152 7.24 -9.18 17.28
C LEU A 152 8.13 -10.32 17.77
N ARG A 153 8.23 -11.40 16.98
CA ARG A 153 9.25 -12.44 17.22
C ARG A 153 10.53 -12.03 16.51
N TYR A 154 11.56 -11.70 17.28
CA TYR A 154 12.77 -11.04 16.82
C TYR A 154 14.02 -11.82 17.21
N ARG A 155 14.93 -11.97 16.26
CA ARG A 155 16.28 -12.51 16.48
C ARG A 155 17.26 -11.35 16.60
N ASP A 156 17.90 -11.19 17.76
CA ASP A 156 18.90 -10.13 17.93
C ASP A 156 20.24 -10.46 17.25
N ARG A 157 21.22 -9.58 17.42
CA ARG A 157 22.56 -9.72 16.82
C ARG A 157 23.33 -10.91 17.36
N ASP A 158 23.02 -11.34 18.57
CA ASP A 158 23.68 -12.43 19.28
C ASP A 158 22.96 -13.77 19.03
N GLY A 159 21.92 -13.75 18.18
CA GLY A 159 21.14 -14.91 17.77
C GLY A 159 19.98 -15.25 18.70
N ALA A 160 19.79 -14.52 19.80
CA ALA A 160 18.72 -14.81 20.75
C ALA A 160 17.37 -14.43 20.17
N VAL A 161 16.42 -15.36 20.24
CA VAL A 161 15.05 -15.17 19.78
C VAL A 161 14.18 -14.76 20.95
N THR A 162 13.50 -13.63 20.80
CA THR A 162 12.59 -13.08 21.81
C THR A 162 11.27 -12.69 21.18
N THR A 163 10.18 -12.84 21.92
CA THR A 163 8.88 -12.29 21.54
C THR A 163 8.64 -11.01 22.33
N ARG A 164 8.38 -9.91 21.62
CA ARG A 164 8.29 -8.57 22.21
C ARG A 164 6.98 -7.90 21.79
N PRO A 165 6.14 -7.45 22.74
CA PRO A 165 5.08 -6.51 22.41
C PRO A 165 5.71 -5.15 22.12
N VAL A 166 5.48 -4.66 20.91
CA VAL A 166 6.02 -3.39 20.41
C VAL A 166 4.89 -2.53 19.84
N GLU A 167 5.05 -1.22 19.91
CA GLU A 167 4.10 -0.26 19.35
C GLU A 167 4.76 0.43 18.17
N PRO A 168 4.35 0.12 16.93
CA PRO A 168 4.91 0.71 15.71
C PRO A 168 4.81 2.22 15.74
N LEU A 169 5.92 2.89 15.44
CA LEU A 169 6.02 4.36 15.39
C LEU A 169 6.43 4.87 14.01
N GLY A 170 7.07 4.03 13.20
CA GLY A 170 7.51 4.39 11.86
C GLY A 170 8.48 3.39 11.27
N THR A 171 9.04 3.71 10.11
CA THR A 171 10.05 2.89 9.45
C THR A 171 11.16 3.75 8.86
N ILE A 172 12.36 3.17 8.81
CA ILE A 172 13.53 3.79 8.21
C ILE A 172 14.12 2.81 7.20
N GLY A 173 14.28 3.27 5.95
CA GLY A 173 15.06 2.57 4.93
C GLY A 173 16.49 3.10 4.93
N ARG A 174 17.48 2.22 5.01
CA ARG A 174 18.90 2.57 4.96
C ARG A 174 19.71 1.46 4.30
N ASP A 175 20.53 1.83 3.30
CA ASP A 175 21.50 0.94 2.66
C ASP A 175 20.90 -0.41 2.20
N GLY A 176 19.62 -0.41 1.79
CA GLY A 176 18.87 -1.62 1.40
C GLY A 176 18.11 -2.30 2.54
N SER A 177 18.50 -2.06 3.79
CA SER A 177 17.82 -2.59 4.98
C SER A 177 16.65 -1.71 5.42
N TRP A 178 15.58 -2.33 5.91
CA TRP A 178 14.43 -1.63 6.50
C TRP A 178 14.34 -1.88 8.00
N TYR A 179 14.03 -0.83 8.77
CA TYR A 179 13.95 -0.88 10.21
C TYR A 179 12.55 -0.46 10.67
N LEU A 180 11.88 -1.29 11.47
CA LEU A 180 10.68 -0.87 12.18
C LEU A 180 11.13 -0.10 13.43
N VAL A 181 10.76 1.16 13.50
CA VAL A 181 10.90 1.96 14.72
C VAL A 181 9.65 1.70 15.56
N ALA A 182 9.84 1.26 16.79
CA ALA A 182 8.73 0.98 17.69
C ALA A 182 9.10 1.18 19.16
N TRP A 183 8.12 1.54 19.99
CA TRP A 183 8.28 1.48 21.45
C TRP A 183 8.25 0.02 21.89
N CYS A 184 9.33 -0.44 22.52
CA CYS A 184 9.45 -1.80 23.02
C CYS A 184 9.02 -1.87 24.48
N ARG A 185 7.84 -2.42 24.77
CA ARG A 185 7.31 -2.50 26.15
C ARG A 185 8.19 -3.34 27.08
N LEU A 186 8.87 -4.35 26.54
CA LEU A 186 9.81 -5.17 27.32
C LEU A 186 11.04 -4.36 27.79
N ARG A 187 11.38 -3.29 27.08
CA ARG A 187 12.59 -2.49 27.34
C ARG A 187 12.29 -1.05 27.71
N ASP A 188 11.01 -0.72 27.83
CA ASP A 188 10.48 0.60 28.17
C ASP A 188 11.16 1.74 27.39
N GLY A 189 11.18 1.62 26.06
CA GLY A 189 11.85 2.61 25.22
C GLY A 189 11.76 2.36 23.72
N VAL A 190 12.06 3.39 22.93
CA VAL A 190 12.10 3.33 21.46
C VAL A 190 13.28 2.48 21.00
N ARG A 191 13.03 1.61 20.02
CA ARG A 191 14.04 0.77 19.38
C ARG A 191 13.80 0.65 17.88
N ALA A 192 14.89 0.50 17.14
CA ALA A 192 14.88 0.15 15.73
C ALA A 192 15.11 -1.37 15.58
N PHE A 193 14.14 -2.06 14.97
CA PHE A 193 14.18 -3.48 14.71
C PHE A 193 14.44 -3.72 13.23
N ARG A 194 15.54 -4.40 12.87
CA ARG A 194 15.83 -4.71 11.48
C ARG A 194 14.82 -5.71 10.91
N GLY A 195 14.27 -5.41 9.73
CA GLY A 195 13.23 -6.20 9.08
C GLY A 195 13.68 -7.62 8.73
N ASP A 196 14.93 -7.79 8.30
CA ASP A 196 15.55 -9.10 7.99
C ASP A 196 15.69 -10.03 9.21
N ARG A 197 15.61 -9.47 10.42
CA ARG A 197 15.71 -10.18 11.70
C ARG A 197 14.36 -10.48 12.34
N MET A 198 13.27 -10.03 11.73
CA MET A 198 11.91 -10.29 12.17
C MET A 198 11.47 -11.67 11.69
N LEU A 199 11.24 -12.58 12.62
CA LEU A 199 10.80 -13.94 12.32
C LEU A 199 9.29 -14.02 12.11
N SER A 200 8.52 -13.24 12.87
CA SER A 200 7.08 -13.05 12.67
C SER A 200 6.62 -11.70 13.21
N VAL A 201 5.54 -11.18 12.62
CA VAL A 201 4.92 -9.90 12.96
C VAL A 201 3.42 -10.15 13.06
N GLU A 202 2.87 -10.07 14.27
CA GLU A 202 1.46 -10.34 14.55
C GLU A 202 0.81 -9.10 15.16
N VAL A 203 -0.15 -8.52 14.44
CA VAL A 203 -0.93 -7.37 14.92
C VAL A 203 -1.95 -7.86 15.93
N THR A 204 -2.01 -7.23 17.10
CA THR A 204 -2.98 -7.56 18.15
C THR A 204 -4.20 -6.63 18.10
N ASP A 205 -5.22 -6.95 18.90
CA ASP A 205 -6.39 -6.07 19.08
C ASP A 205 -6.15 -4.93 20.08
N GLU A 206 -5.00 -4.88 20.74
CA GLU A 206 -4.70 -3.85 21.73
C GLU A 206 -4.33 -2.53 21.03
N ARG A 207 -4.97 -1.43 21.43
CA ARG A 207 -4.61 -0.06 21.03
C ARG A 207 -3.75 0.54 22.15
N PRO A 208 -2.50 0.95 21.89
CA PRO A 208 -1.72 1.69 22.86
C PRO A 208 -2.17 3.16 22.93
N GLU A 209 -1.74 3.88 23.96
CA GLU A 209 -1.82 5.34 23.95
C GLU A 209 -0.94 5.89 22.81
N PRO A 210 -1.42 6.89 22.05
CA PRO A 210 -0.64 7.47 20.95
C PRO A 210 0.70 8.00 21.44
N ARG A 211 1.78 7.50 20.85
CA ARG A 211 3.14 7.98 21.08
C ARG A 211 3.64 8.69 19.84
N VAL A 212 4.20 9.87 20.04
CA VAL A 212 4.81 10.65 18.95
C VAL A 212 6.29 10.29 18.89
N LEU A 213 6.74 9.80 17.74
CA LEU A 213 8.16 9.58 17.48
C LEU A 213 8.86 10.93 17.33
N ARG A 214 9.77 11.26 18.23
CA ARG A 214 10.63 12.43 18.09
C ARG A 214 11.94 12.02 17.45
N ARG A 215 12.56 12.94 16.71
CA ARG A 215 13.88 12.71 16.10
C ARG A 215 14.94 12.37 17.15
N GLU A 216 14.81 12.90 18.35
CA GLU A 216 15.69 12.65 19.51
C GLU A 216 15.58 11.22 20.03
N ASP A 217 14.43 10.56 19.88
CA ASP A 217 14.21 9.18 20.33
C ASP A 217 14.90 8.15 19.41
N LEU A 218 15.21 8.58 18.19
CA LEU A 218 15.95 7.83 17.19
C LEU A 218 17.43 8.10 17.42
N ASP A 219 18.00 7.49 18.47
CA ASP A 219 19.45 7.47 18.72
C ASP A 219 20.16 6.67 17.61
N ILE A 220 20.13 7.20 16.39
CA ILE A 220 20.70 6.64 15.17
C ILE A 220 21.97 7.47 14.88
N PRO A 221 23.16 6.94 15.20
CA PRO A 221 24.41 7.72 15.19
C PRO A 221 24.91 8.15 13.80
N PHE A 222 24.15 7.97 12.71
CA PHE A 222 24.62 8.22 11.36
C PHE A 222 23.53 8.77 10.43
N GLY A 223 23.58 10.09 10.15
CA GLY A 223 22.90 10.72 9.01
C GLY A 223 21.81 11.75 9.35
N THR A 224 21.31 12.41 8.30
CA THR A 224 20.16 13.32 8.37
C THR A 224 18.89 12.52 8.15
N LEU A 225 18.08 12.33 9.20
CA LEU A 225 16.73 11.78 9.07
C LEU A 225 15.84 12.78 8.30
N ARG A 226 15.12 12.29 7.30
CA ARG A 226 14.13 13.05 6.51
C ARG A 226 12.82 12.26 6.42
N SER A 227 11.68 12.91 6.56
CA SER A 227 10.38 12.29 6.25
C SER A 227 10.15 12.32 4.75
N VAL A 228 9.47 11.30 4.21
CA VAL A 228 9.01 11.31 2.81
C VAL A 228 8.08 12.50 2.53
N VAL A 229 7.39 13.00 3.56
CA VAL A 229 6.49 14.15 3.45
C VAL A 229 7.27 15.48 3.35
N ASP A 230 8.48 15.55 3.92
CA ASP A 230 9.26 16.80 3.95
C ASP A 230 9.79 17.20 2.57
N ASP A 231 9.94 16.26 1.64
CA ASP A 231 10.43 16.50 0.27
C ASP A 231 9.29 16.84 -0.73
N LEU A 232 8.02 16.87 -0.27
CA LEU A 232 6.85 17.15 -1.12
C LEU A 232 6.52 18.65 -1.24
N GLY A 233 7.37 19.55 -0.74
CA GLY A 233 7.19 21.00 -0.80
C GLY A 233 8.50 21.78 -0.84
#